data_AF-A0A7K3XZJ3-F1
#
_entry.id   AF-A0A7K3XZJ3-F1
#
_cell.length_a   1.000
_cell.length_b   1.000
_cell.length_c   1.000
_cell.angle_alpha   90.00
_cell.angle_beta   90.00
_cell.angle_gamma   90.00
#
_symmetry.space_group_name_H-M   'P 1'
#
loop_
_entity.id
_entity.type
_entity.pdbx_description
1 polymer ?
#
loop_
_entity_poly.entity_id
_entity_poly.type
_entity_poly.pdbx_seq_one_letter_code
_entity_poly.pdbx_strand_id
1 'polypeptide(L)'
;MEKTTNDRSTGKSYQREREMIERGEAERGETAMRYFAELDAETPEEASALTHRPDYSKTLFAPEHDDIYQEFCAFVDLPKPRHFDAIENPVSIEGYTAADVYFAMLNGNSRLISVDAAAVYNMLVRLRTQPEVAKRVLAFRPTCYQGACL
;
A
#
# COMPACT_ATOMS: atom_id res chain seq x y z
N MET A 1 -3.72 -17.91 30.07
CA MET A 1 -3.01 -17.34 28.92
C MET A 1 -3.94 -17.43 27.73
N GLU A 2 -4.75 -16.40 27.50
CA GLU A 2 -5.60 -16.31 26.32
C GLU A 2 -4.69 -15.99 25.12
N LYS A 3 -4.59 -16.92 24.18
CA LYS A 3 -4.11 -16.62 22.83
C LYS A 3 -5.29 -15.99 22.10
N THR A 4 -5.34 -14.66 22.05
CA THR A 4 -6.12 -13.95 21.04
C THR A 4 -5.48 -14.24 19.68
N THR A 5 -5.91 -15.31 19.03
CA THR A 5 -5.69 -15.50 17.59
C THR A 5 -6.43 -14.38 16.89
N ASN A 6 -5.66 -13.39 16.45
CA ASN A 6 -6.08 -12.34 15.54
C ASN A 6 -6.45 -13.05 14.23
N ASP A 7 -7.72 -13.43 14.08
CA ASP A 7 -8.27 -14.16 12.94
C ASP A 7 -8.42 -13.22 11.73
N ARG A 8 -7.30 -12.58 11.37
CA ARG A 8 -7.16 -11.86 10.12
C ARG A 8 -7.00 -12.92 9.05
N SER A 9 -7.87 -12.91 8.05
CA SER A 9 -7.72 -13.67 6.82
C SER A 9 -6.30 -13.42 6.27
N THR A 10 -5.37 -14.33 6.55
CA THR A 10 -4.03 -14.27 5.96
C THR A 10 -4.22 -14.52 4.47
N GLY A 11 -3.95 -13.50 3.64
CA GLY A 11 -4.15 -13.57 2.20
C GLY A 11 -3.48 -14.80 1.60
N LYS A 12 -4.11 -15.42 0.60
CA LYS A 12 -3.57 -16.56 -0.15
C LYS A 12 -2.20 -16.22 -0.75
N SER A 13 -2.01 -14.98 -1.21
CA SER A 13 -0.72 -14.52 -1.73
C SER A 13 0.35 -14.45 -0.65
N TYR A 14 0.01 -13.99 0.57
CA TYR A 14 0.94 -13.97 1.69
C TYR A 14 1.39 -15.39 2.07
N GLN A 15 0.45 -16.32 2.20
CA GLN A 15 0.78 -17.72 2.51
C GLN A 15 1.66 -18.35 1.43
N ARG A 16 1.33 -18.14 0.16
CA ARG A 16 2.14 -18.63 -0.96
C ARG A 16 3.56 -18.07 -0.95
N GLU A 17 3.72 -16.77 -0.65
CA GLU A 17 5.03 -16.16 -0.50
C GLU A 17 5.83 -16.80 0.64
N ARG A 18 5.19 -17.01 1.81
CA ARG A 18 5.82 -17.68 2.95
C ARG A 18 6.33 -19.09 2.57
N GLU A 19 5.53 -19.88 1.87
CA GLU A 19 5.92 -21.20 1.39
C GLU A 19 7.07 -21.16 0.37
N MET A 20 7.14 -20.14 -0.49
CA MET A 20 8.27 -19.96 -1.42
C MET A 20 9.55 -19.58 -0.66
N ILE A 21 9.46 -18.70 0.33
CA ILE A 21 10.60 -18.31 1.18
C ILE A 21 11.13 -19.52 1.97
N GLU A 22 10.23 -20.33 2.54
CA GLU A 22 10.60 -21.55 3.29
C GLU A 22 11.31 -22.59 2.40
N ARG A 23 10.98 -22.63 1.11
CA ARG A 23 11.65 -23.48 0.12
C ARG A 23 12.94 -22.85 -0.46
N GLY A 24 13.28 -21.62 -0.08
CA GLY A 24 14.42 -20.88 -0.63
C GLY A 24 14.22 -20.44 -2.09
N GLU A 25 12.97 -20.37 -2.56
CA GLU A 25 12.61 -20.04 -3.94
C GLU A 25 12.34 -18.53 -4.14
N ALA A 26 12.12 -17.78 -3.06
CA ALA A 26 11.80 -16.36 -3.11
C ALA A 26 12.29 -15.62 -1.86
N GLU A 27 12.28 -14.28 -1.94
CA GLU A 27 12.50 -13.38 -0.83
C GLU A 27 11.22 -12.61 -0.47
N ARG A 28 11.23 -11.95 0.69
CA ARG A 28 10.11 -11.13 1.15
C ARG A 28 9.89 -9.96 0.20
N GLY A 29 8.64 -9.73 -0.19
CA GLY A 29 8.30 -8.75 -1.22
C GLY A 29 7.93 -9.37 -2.58
N GLU A 30 8.06 -10.68 -2.75
CA GLU A 30 7.74 -11.40 -4.00
C GLU A 30 6.30 -11.13 -4.48
N THR A 31 5.31 -11.09 -3.58
CA THR A 31 3.92 -10.74 -3.91
C THR A 31 3.82 -9.33 -4.50
N ALA A 32 4.58 -8.39 -3.95
CA ALA A 32 4.60 -7.01 -4.44
C ALA A 32 5.28 -6.93 -5.80
N MET A 33 6.37 -7.67 -6.02
CA MET A 33 7.05 -7.74 -7.33
C MET A 33 6.12 -8.29 -8.41
N ARG A 34 5.33 -9.32 -8.10
CA ARG A 34 4.31 -9.85 -9.03
C ARG A 34 3.21 -8.83 -9.31
N TYR A 35 2.73 -8.16 -8.28
CA TYR A 35 1.76 -7.07 -8.41
C TYR A 35 2.31 -5.94 -9.30
N PHE A 36 3.58 -5.56 -9.15
CA PHE A 36 4.22 -4.55 -9.99
C PHE A 36 4.34 -5.00 -11.44
N ALA A 37 4.75 -6.25 -11.70
CA ALA A 37 4.78 -6.80 -13.04
C ALA A 37 3.38 -6.86 -13.69
N GLU A 38 2.33 -7.14 -12.91
CA GLU A 38 0.94 -7.08 -13.36
C GLU A 38 0.54 -5.65 -13.77
N LEU A 39 0.89 -4.65 -12.96
CA LEU A 39 0.65 -3.24 -13.30
C LEU A 39 1.42 -2.80 -14.54
N ASP A 40 2.69 -3.21 -14.67
CA ASP A 40 3.53 -2.84 -15.82
C ASP A 40 3.00 -3.44 -17.12
N ALA A 41 2.48 -4.68 -17.08
CA ALA A 41 1.85 -5.30 -18.24
C ALA A 41 0.56 -4.58 -18.70
N GLU A 42 -0.11 -3.88 -17.80
CA GLU A 42 -1.32 -3.10 -18.08
C GLU A 42 -1.01 -1.61 -18.40
N THR A 43 0.25 -1.19 -18.26
CA THR A 43 0.68 0.19 -18.48
C THR A 43 1.24 0.35 -19.91
N PRO A 44 0.71 1.27 -20.73
CA PRO A 44 1.27 1.57 -22.04
C PRO A 44 2.75 1.96 -21.96
N GLU A 45 3.56 1.59 -22.96
CA GLU A 45 5.02 1.78 -22.99
C GLU A 45 5.45 3.24 -22.68
N GLU A 46 4.69 4.22 -23.19
CA GLU A 46 4.91 5.65 -22.97
C GLU A 46 4.76 6.09 -21.50
N ALA A 47 3.90 5.41 -20.73
CA ALA A 47 3.69 5.65 -19.30
C ALA A 47 4.64 4.83 -18.42
N SER A 48 5.08 3.67 -18.91
CA SER A 48 6.04 2.79 -18.22
C SER A 48 7.39 3.48 -17.99
N ALA A 49 7.88 4.25 -18.98
CA ALA A 49 9.14 5.01 -18.88
C ALA A 49 9.19 6.05 -17.73
N LEU A 50 8.03 6.47 -17.21
CA LEU A 50 7.92 7.43 -16.10
C LEU A 50 7.66 6.74 -14.75
N THR A 51 7.54 5.41 -14.73
CA THR A 51 7.12 4.64 -13.56
C THR A 51 8.35 4.20 -12.75
N HIS A 52 9.03 5.14 -12.10
CA HIS A 52 10.01 4.79 -11.07
C HIS A 52 9.29 4.43 -9.76
N ARG A 53 9.27 3.13 -9.41
CA ARG A 53 8.77 2.67 -8.11
C ARG A 53 9.86 2.76 -7.04
N PRO A 54 9.56 3.28 -5.84
CA PRO A 54 10.50 3.24 -4.71
C PRO A 54 10.86 1.80 -4.33
N ASP A 55 12.08 1.59 -3.85
CA ASP A 55 12.46 0.34 -3.19
C ASP A 55 11.81 0.30 -1.79
N TYR A 56 10.91 -0.68 -1.59
CA TYR A 56 10.18 -0.89 -0.35
C TYR A 56 10.79 -1.99 0.54
N SER A 57 11.95 -2.55 0.17
CA SER A 57 12.65 -3.61 0.92
C SER A 57 12.89 -3.27 2.40
N LYS A 58 13.17 -1.99 2.67
CA LYS A 58 13.43 -1.44 4.01
C LYS A 58 12.21 -0.80 4.68
N THR A 59 11.04 -0.84 4.04
CA THR A 59 9.81 -0.25 4.57
C THR A 59 8.67 -1.25 4.54
N LEU A 60 7.82 -1.26 3.50
CA LEU A 60 6.64 -2.13 3.44
C LEU A 60 7.02 -3.61 3.55
N PHE A 61 8.17 -4.01 3.00
CA PHE A 61 8.63 -5.40 3.06
C PHE A 61 9.48 -5.68 4.30
N ALA A 62 9.66 -4.74 5.21
CA ALA A 62 10.42 -5.00 6.43
C ALA A 62 9.61 -5.91 7.38
N PRO A 63 10.24 -6.90 8.06
CA PRO A 63 9.55 -7.80 8.99
C PRO A 63 8.79 -7.12 10.13
N GLU A 64 9.21 -5.92 10.53
CA GLU A 64 8.59 -5.11 11.58
C GLU A 64 7.21 -4.55 11.18
N HIS A 65 6.88 -4.62 9.89
CA HIS A 65 5.63 -4.13 9.31
C HIS A 65 4.80 -5.26 8.71
N ASP A 66 4.98 -6.49 9.20
CA ASP A 66 4.36 -7.70 8.66
C ASP A 66 2.83 -7.68 8.66
N ASP A 67 2.20 -7.07 9.64
CA ASP A 67 0.74 -6.93 9.67
C ASP A 67 0.21 -6.02 8.55
N ILE A 68 0.92 -4.94 8.24
CA ILE A 68 0.60 -4.06 7.08
C ILE A 68 0.89 -4.81 5.78
N TYR A 69 1.98 -5.58 5.72
CA TYR A 69 2.33 -6.35 4.53
C TYR A 69 1.32 -7.49 4.26
N GLN A 70 0.83 -8.17 5.29
CA GLN A 70 -0.23 -9.16 5.19
C GLN A 70 -1.51 -8.56 4.61
N GLU A 71 -1.89 -7.35 5.03
CA GLU A 71 -3.05 -6.66 4.48
C GLU A 71 -2.84 -6.23 3.03
N PHE A 72 -1.65 -5.76 2.66
CA PHE A 72 -1.29 -5.52 1.27
C PHE A 72 -1.48 -6.79 0.42
N CYS A 73 -1.01 -7.95 0.90
CA CYS A 73 -1.22 -9.22 0.21
C CYS A 73 -2.70 -9.60 0.11
N ALA A 74 -3.48 -9.38 1.17
CA ALA A 74 -4.93 -9.58 1.15
C ALA A 74 -5.63 -8.67 0.12
N PHE A 75 -5.15 -7.43 -0.04
CA PHE A 75 -5.60 -6.53 -1.09
C PHE A 75 -5.26 -7.06 -2.49
N VAL A 76 -4.04 -7.58 -2.70
CA VAL A 76 -3.65 -8.18 -4.00
C VAL A 76 -4.54 -9.37 -4.37
N ASP A 77 -5.00 -10.12 -3.37
CA ASP A 77 -5.91 -11.26 -3.52
C ASP A 77 -7.36 -10.88 -3.89
N LEU A 78 -7.75 -9.61 -3.75
CA LEU A 78 -9.09 -9.15 -4.14
C LEU A 78 -9.30 -9.28 -5.66
N PRO A 79 -10.55 -9.56 -6.10
CA PRO A 79 -10.88 -9.53 -7.52
C PRO A 79 -10.70 -8.13 -8.11
N LYS A 80 -10.33 -8.04 -9.39
CA LYS A 80 -10.29 -6.76 -10.11
C LYS A 80 -11.71 -6.28 -10.47
N PRO A 81 -12.00 -4.96 -10.40
CA PRO A 81 -11.15 -3.90 -9.85
C PRO A 81 -11.02 -4.02 -8.33
N ARG A 82 -9.79 -3.80 -7.82
CA ARG A 82 -9.48 -3.93 -6.40
C ARG A 82 -9.83 -2.64 -5.65
N HIS A 83 -10.53 -2.76 -4.53
CA HIS A 83 -10.96 -1.63 -3.72
C HIS A 83 -10.43 -1.74 -2.29
N PHE A 84 -9.87 -0.65 -1.74
CA PHE A 84 -9.24 -0.65 -0.41
C PHE A 84 -10.26 -0.81 0.74
N ASP A 85 -11.51 -0.42 0.52
CA ASP A 85 -12.62 -0.55 1.47
C ASP A 85 -13.25 -1.96 1.47
N ALA A 86 -12.82 -2.86 0.58
CA ALA A 86 -13.27 -4.25 0.54
C ALA A 86 -12.51 -5.17 1.50
N ILE A 87 -11.49 -4.68 2.21
CA ILE A 87 -10.79 -5.43 3.25
C ILE A 87 -11.62 -5.42 4.54
N GLU A 88 -11.98 -6.60 5.02
CA GLU A 88 -12.66 -6.75 6.31
C GLU A 88 -11.69 -6.51 7.48
N ASN A 89 -12.14 -5.74 8.48
CA ASN A 89 -11.36 -5.38 9.67
C ASN A 89 -9.94 -4.84 9.34
N PRO A 90 -9.85 -3.75 8.55
CA PRO A 90 -8.57 -3.23 8.09
C PRO A 90 -7.70 -2.72 9.24
N VAL A 91 -6.39 -2.84 9.06
CA VAL A 91 -5.35 -2.27 9.91
C VAL A 91 -5.54 -0.77 9.95
N SER A 92 -5.68 -0.24 11.17
CA SER A 92 -5.74 1.18 11.42
C SER A 92 -4.47 1.64 12.13
N ILE A 93 -3.78 2.62 11.55
CA ILE A 93 -2.57 3.24 12.11
C ILE A 93 -2.84 4.72 12.27
N GLU A 94 -2.69 5.23 13.49
CA GLU A 94 -2.99 6.63 13.81
C GLU A 94 -4.44 7.05 13.42
N GLY A 95 -5.38 6.10 13.42
CA GLY A 95 -6.77 6.33 13.00
C GLY A 95 -7.01 6.28 11.49
N TYR A 96 -6.00 5.97 10.68
CA TYR A 96 -6.11 5.83 9.23
C TYR A 96 -6.08 4.37 8.78
N THR A 97 -7.02 4.00 7.92
CA THR A 97 -6.99 2.75 7.13
C THR A 97 -6.34 2.98 5.77
N ALA A 98 -6.07 1.90 5.02
CA ALA A 98 -5.60 2.00 3.64
C ALA A 98 -6.57 2.79 2.75
N ALA A 99 -7.88 2.63 2.94
CA ALA A 99 -8.90 3.39 2.23
C ALA A 99 -8.80 4.90 2.53
N ASP A 100 -8.67 5.28 3.81
CA ASP A 100 -8.53 6.69 4.22
C ASP A 100 -7.27 7.32 3.61
N VAL A 101 -6.16 6.59 3.61
CA VAL A 101 -4.91 7.03 2.98
C VAL A 101 -5.10 7.23 1.48
N TYR A 102 -5.68 6.24 0.78
CA TYR A 102 -5.94 6.31 -0.65
C TYR A 102 -6.80 7.53 -1.01
N PHE A 103 -7.91 7.73 -0.29
CA PHE A 103 -8.77 8.89 -0.49
C PHE A 103 -8.06 10.21 -0.19
N ALA A 104 -7.26 10.29 0.88
CA ALA A 104 -6.51 11.49 1.21
C ALA A 104 -5.44 11.82 0.15
N MET A 105 -4.75 10.81 -0.39
CA MET A 105 -3.76 11.00 -1.45
C MET A 105 -4.40 11.43 -2.77
N LEU A 106 -5.52 10.83 -3.15
CA LEU A 106 -6.25 11.18 -4.38
C LEU A 106 -6.88 12.58 -4.29
N ASN A 107 -7.61 12.88 -3.22
CA ASN A 107 -8.21 14.20 -2.99
C ASN A 107 -7.17 15.29 -2.73
N GLY A 108 -5.96 14.89 -2.32
CA GLY A 108 -4.83 15.78 -2.15
C GLY A 108 -4.40 16.41 -3.46
N ASN A 109 -4.48 15.71 -4.60
CA ASN A 109 -3.94 16.21 -5.85
C ASN A 109 -4.84 15.83 -7.04
N SER A 110 -5.58 16.80 -7.56
CA SER A 110 -6.49 16.61 -8.70
C SER A 110 -5.80 16.18 -10.01
N ARG A 111 -4.46 16.20 -10.06
CA ARG A 111 -3.67 15.70 -11.20
C ARG A 111 -3.28 14.23 -11.07
N LEU A 112 -3.44 13.61 -9.90
CA LEU A 112 -3.20 12.17 -9.74
C LEU A 112 -4.38 11.39 -10.31
N ILE A 113 -4.10 10.60 -11.35
CA ILE A 113 -5.10 9.74 -12.02
C ILE A 113 -5.21 8.39 -11.31
N SER A 114 -4.11 7.91 -10.72
CA SER A 114 -4.07 6.68 -9.93
C SER A 114 -2.96 6.76 -8.86
N VAL A 115 -3.10 5.95 -7.82
CA VAL A 115 -2.09 5.76 -6.78
C VAL A 115 -1.84 4.26 -6.65
N ASP A 116 -0.56 3.89 -6.72
CA ASP A 116 -0.09 2.52 -6.49
C ASP A 116 -0.45 2.05 -5.07
N ALA A 117 -1.03 0.85 -4.94
CA ALA A 117 -1.37 0.28 -3.65
C ALA A 117 -0.16 0.12 -2.71
N ALA A 118 1.02 -0.24 -3.22
CA ALA A 118 2.21 -0.33 -2.39
C ALA A 118 2.56 1.03 -1.76
N ALA A 119 2.37 2.14 -2.48
CA ALA A 119 2.53 3.49 -1.91
C ALA A 119 1.51 3.79 -0.80
N VAL A 120 0.25 3.35 -0.96
CA VAL A 120 -0.81 3.48 0.07
C VAL A 120 -0.41 2.73 1.34
N TYR A 121 -0.06 1.45 1.23
CA TYR A 121 0.35 0.64 2.39
C TYR A 121 1.68 1.11 2.98
N ASN A 122 2.62 1.58 2.16
CA ASN A 122 3.84 2.21 2.66
C ASN A 122 3.56 3.52 3.40
N MET A 123 2.49 4.23 3.09
CA MET A 123 2.08 5.40 3.87
C MET A 123 1.56 5.00 5.27
N LEU A 124 0.90 3.84 5.41
CA LEU A 124 0.59 3.28 6.73
C LEU A 124 1.87 2.97 7.53
N VAL A 125 2.92 2.46 6.87
CA VAL A 125 4.25 2.28 7.49
C VAL A 125 4.83 3.63 7.94
N ARG A 126 4.70 4.68 7.11
CA ARG A 126 5.13 6.04 7.49
C ARG A 126 4.32 6.62 8.63
N LEU A 127 3.01 6.37 8.69
CA LEU A 127 2.18 6.76 9.83
C LEU A 127 2.66 6.07 11.12
N ARG A 128 3.07 4.80 11.04
CA ARG A 128 3.60 4.06 12.19
C ARG A 128 4.96 4.58 12.66
N THR A 129 5.86 4.90 11.73
CA THR A 129 7.26 5.22 12.04
C THR A 129 7.54 6.71 12.17
N GLN A 130 6.79 7.55 11.45
CA GLN A 130 6.96 9.00 11.34
C GLN A 130 5.59 9.70 11.26
N PRO A 131 4.72 9.55 12.28
CA PRO A 131 3.32 9.99 12.23
C PRO A 131 3.15 11.47 11.87
N GLU A 132 3.96 12.35 12.45
CA GLU A 132 3.90 13.79 12.20
C GLU A 132 4.21 14.16 10.75
N VAL A 133 5.18 13.48 10.14
CA VAL A 133 5.55 13.72 8.73
C VAL A 133 4.46 13.16 7.82
N ALA A 134 3.98 11.96 8.09
CA ALA A 134 2.95 11.32 7.28
C ALA A 134 1.63 12.11 7.30
N LYS A 135 1.17 12.55 8.48
CA LYS A 135 -0.05 13.38 8.62
C LYS A 135 0.08 14.70 7.85
N ARG A 136 1.25 15.34 7.86
CA ARG A 136 1.51 16.55 7.03
C ARG A 136 1.41 16.27 5.54
N VAL A 137 1.94 15.13 5.07
CA VAL A 137 1.83 14.71 3.67
C VAL A 137 0.37 14.44 3.29
N LEU A 138 -0.39 13.73 4.13
CA LEU A 138 -1.80 13.43 3.86
C LEU A 138 -2.71 14.67 3.91
N ALA A 139 -2.38 15.64 4.76
CA ALA A 139 -3.06 16.93 4.84
C ALA A 139 -2.61 17.91 3.74
N PHE A 140 -1.51 17.62 3.03
CA PHE A 140 -0.98 18.53 2.03
C PHE A 140 -1.99 18.72 0.89
N ARG A 141 -2.23 19.98 0.55
CA ARG A 141 -3.02 20.40 -0.60
C ARG A 141 -2.13 21.31 -1.43
N PRO A 142 -1.60 20.88 -2.60
CA PRO A 142 -0.90 21.75 -3.52
C PRO A 142 -1.77 22.96 -3.82
N THR A 143 -1.34 24.11 -3.32
CA THR A 143 -1.91 25.40 -3.69
C THR A 143 -1.48 25.69 -5.13
N CYS A 144 -2.22 25.18 -6.11
CA CYS A 144 -2.24 25.81 -7.42
C CYS A 144 -2.85 27.20 -7.19
N TYR A 145 -2.03 28.26 -7.16
CA TYR A 145 -2.44 29.67 -7.27
C TYR A 145 -3.89 29.98 -6.82
N GLN A 146 -4.14 30.10 -5.51
CA GLN A 146 -5.28 30.90 -5.03
C GLN A 146 -4.96 32.40 -5.20
N GLY A 147 -4.50 32.77 -6.39
CA GLY A 147 -4.23 34.15 -6.82
C GLY A 147 -5.40 34.76 -7.58
N ALA A 148 -6.61 34.25 -7.39
CA ALA A 148 -7.83 34.87 -7.92
C ALA A 148 -9.01 34.57 -6.98
N CYS A 149 -9.29 35.55 -6.11
CA CYS A 149 -10.60 36.03 -5.64
C CYS A 149 -10.49 36.57 -4.20
N LEU A 150 -9.88 37.75 -4.07
CA LEU A 150 -10.32 38.76 -3.10
C LEU A 150 -11.28 39.71 -3.83
#